data_AF-A0A7J0ABB9-F1
#
_entry.id   AF-A0A7J0ABB9-F1
#
_cell.length_a   1.000
_cell.length_b   1.000
_cell.length_c   1.000
_cell.angle_alpha   90.00
_cell.angle_beta   90.00
_cell.angle_gamma   90.00
#
_symmetry.space_group_name_H-M   'P 1'
#
loop_
_entity.id
_entity.type
_entity.pdbx_description
1 polymer ?
#
loop_
_entity_poly.entity_id
_entity_poly.type
_entity_poly.pdbx_seq_one_letter_code
_entity_poly.pdbx_strand_id
1 'polypeptide(L)'
;MKLSWVRSKTKKVMELRKYNANRTQVLKINQIVRTVSETHKFDKDKLIAINTSDVENGVMGSGTLTSVDELKGQFKKTIVKDDILFSEIRPANRRFAKVTTEDTKDYVVSTKLMVLRKYNEDVDLEYFYYCLTNQPFLDILQRRAENRIGSFPQITFDLLSEYAFPIPPISEQKRISSVISTLDKKIAINRAINQNLPTLDRSSIAGEVRRVAWSIPRILLLFASFCKISELLFCRIF
;
A
#
# COMPACT_ATOMS: atom_id res chain seq x y z
N MET A 1 38.88 17.37 -13.01
CA MET A 1 37.98 17.72 -11.87
C MET A 1 36.63 16.98 -11.86
N LYS A 2 35.85 16.90 -12.95
CA LYS A 2 34.52 16.24 -12.93
C LYS A 2 34.55 14.72 -12.64
N LEU A 3 35.56 14.00 -13.13
CA LEU A 3 35.68 12.54 -12.97
C LEU A 3 36.00 12.07 -11.53
N SER A 4 36.79 12.83 -10.76
CA SER A 4 37.10 12.47 -9.37
C SER A 4 35.91 12.71 -8.44
N TRP A 5 35.13 13.77 -8.68
CA TRP A 5 33.91 14.08 -7.94
C TRP A 5 32.82 13.00 -8.15
N VAL A 6 32.61 12.55 -9.39
CA VAL A 6 31.68 11.46 -9.70
C VAL A 6 32.12 10.16 -9.05
N ARG A 7 33.41 9.77 -9.15
CA ARG A 7 33.94 8.55 -8.51
C ARG A 7 33.82 8.57 -6.97
N SER A 8 34.05 9.73 -6.34
CA SER A 8 33.88 9.92 -4.89
C SER A 8 32.41 9.74 -4.46
N LYS A 9 31.47 10.32 -5.22
CA LYS A 9 30.03 10.17 -4.95
C LYS A 9 29.57 8.72 -5.10
N THR A 10 30.06 8.00 -6.12
CA THR A 10 29.74 6.59 -6.33
C THR A 10 30.31 5.69 -5.24
N LYS A 11 31.55 5.93 -4.77
CA LYS A 11 32.13 5.19 -3.63
C LYS A 11 31.30 5.40 -2.35
N LYS A 12 30.95 6.63 -2.03
CA LYS A 12 30.14 6.96 -0.84
C LYS A 12 28.74 6.32 -0.90
N VAL A 13 28.11 6.29 -2.07
CA VAL A 13 26.84 5.58 -2.28
C VAL A 13 26.99 4.07 -2.11
N MET A 14 28.09 3.47 -2.59
CA MET A 14 28.35 2.05 -2.39
C MET A 14 28.66 1.68 -0.94
N GLU A 15 29.37 2.53 -0.21
CA GLU A 15 29.62 2.34 1.23
C GLU A 15 28.35 2.49 2.06
N LEU A 16 27.51 3.49 1.78
CA LEU A 16 26.20 3.64 2.41
C LEU A 16 25.29 2.44 2.12
N ARG A 17 25.33 1.91 0.88
CA ARG A 17 24.62 0.68 0.50
C ARG A 17 25.10 -0.53 1.30
N LYS A 18 26.42 -0.71 1.45
CA LYS A 18 27.00 -1.81 2.25
C LYS A 18 26.70 -1.66 3.74
N TYR A 19 26.79 -0.45 4.27
CA TYR A 19 26.47 -0.13 5.66
C TYR A 19 25.00 -0.41 5.99
N ASN A 20 24.07 -0.02 5.12
CA ASN A 20 22.64 -0.28 5.28
C ASN A 20 22.30 -1.76 5.07
N ALA A 21 22.97 -2.46 4.13
CA ALA A 21 22.76 -3.89 3.92
C ALA A 21 23.11 -4.74 5.15
N ASN A 22 24.17 -4.37 5.89
CA ASN A 22 24.59 -5.09 7.11
C ASN A 22 23.65 -4.91 8.32
N ARG A 23 22.64 -4.03 8.24
CA ARG A 23 21.66 -3.79 9.31
C ARG A 23 20.21 -4.02 8.89
N THR A 24 19.99 -4.42 7.63
CA THR A 24 18.65 -4.70 7.11
C THR A 24 18.30 -6.14 7.47
N GLN A 25 17.25 -6.31 8.27
CA GLN A 25 16.70 -7.64 8.54
C GLN A 25 15.66 -8.01 7.48
N VAL A 26 15.33 -9.29 7.35
CA VAL A 26 14.25 -9.76 6.48
C VAL A 26 13.16 -10.32 7.36
N LEU A 27 11.97 -9.71 7.31
CA LEU A 27 10.81 -10.14 8.09
C LEU A 27 9.69 -10.59 7.17
N LYS A 28 9.06 -11.71 7.53
CA LYS A 28 7.79 -12.15 6.93
C LYS A 28 6.64 -11.25 7.35
N ILE A 29 5.59 -11.18 6.55
CA ILE A 29 4.41 -10.35 6.83
C ILE A 29 3.76 -10.75 8.16
N ASN A 30 3.68 -12.04 8.49
CA ASN A 30 3.17 -12.47 9.80
C ASN A 30 4.02 -12.06 10.99
N GLN A 31 5.29 -11.66 10.80
CA GLN A 31 6.16 -11.11 11.84
C GLN A 31 5.95 -9.60 12.04
N ILE A 32 5.12 -8.95 11.21
CA ILE A 32 4.90 -7.49 11.19
C ILE A 32 3.46 -7.17 11.59
N VAL A 33 2.51 -7.87 10.98
CA VAL A 33 1.06 -7.68 11.15
C VAL A 33 0.38 -9.02 11.43
N ARG A 34 -0.77 -8.94 12.11
CA ARG A 34 -1.71 -10.05 12.27
C ARG A 34 -3.01 -9.73 11.57
N THR A 35 -3.72 -10.75 11.10
CA THR A 35 -5.10 -10.58 10.62
C THR A 35 -6.07 -10.49 11.80
N VAL A 36 -7.00 -9.54 11.75
CA VAL A 36 -8.09 -9.41 12.72
C VAL A 36 -9.33 -10.09 12.15
N SER A 37 -9.82 -11.09 12.88
CA SER A 37 -11.06 -11.82 12.57
C SER A 37 -12.14 -11.64 13.64
N GLU A 38 -11.91 -10.72 14.59
CA GLU A 38 -12.85 -10.40 15.67
C GLU A 38 -14.19 -9.99 15.07
N THR A 39 -15.24 -10.69 15.47
CA THR A 39 -16.58 -10.43 14.96
C THR A 39 -17.20 -9.27 15.75
N HIS A 40 -17.70 -8.27 15.04
CA HIS A 40 -18.44 -7.15 15.62
C HIS A 40 -19.65 -7.67 16.41
N LYS A 41 -19.96 -7.05 17.56
CA LYS A 41 -21.00 -7.55 18.47
C LYS A 41 -22.43 -7.32 17.98
N PHE A 42 -22.62 -6.41 17.02
CA PHE A 42 -23.93 -6.05 16.44
C PHE A 42 -24.95 -5.65 17.52
N ASP A 43 -24.52 -4.80 18.44
CA ASP A 43 -25.25 -4.30 19.61
C ASP A 43 -26.12 -3.06 19.33
N LYS A 44 -26.14 -2.60 18.07
CA LYS A 44 -26.93 -1.46 17.59
C LYS A 44 -27.82 -1.88 16.42
N ASP A 45 -28.89 -1.13 16.14
CA ASP A 45 -29.79 -1.41 15.01
C ASP A 45 -29.10 -1.17 13.65
N LYS A 46 -28.18 -0.20 13.59
CA LYS A 46 -27.45 0.18 12.38
C LYS A 46 -25.97 0.35 12.69
N LEU A 47 -25.15 0.01 11.70
CA LEU A 47 -23.69 0.16 11.71
C LEU A 47 -23.22 0.75 10.39
N ILE A 48 -22.04 1.35 10.39
CA ILE A 48 -21.38 1.86 9.20
C ILE A 48 -20.64 0.71 8.51
N ALA A 49 -21.15 0.28 7.36
CA ALA A 49 -20.59 -0.80 6.57
C ALA A 49 -19.56 -0.27 5.57
N ILE A 50 -18.37 -0.86 5.58
CA ILE A 50 -17.30 -0.60 4.62
C ILE A 50 -17.19 -1.80 3.67
N ASN A 51 -17.61 -1.58 2.43
CA ASN A 51 -17.47 -2.53 1.34
C ASN A 51 -16.07 -2.47 0.72
N THR A 52 -15.76 -3.45 -0.13
CA THR A 52 -14.58 -3.39 -0.99
C THR A 52 -14.60 -2.18 -1.95
N SER A 53 -15.80 -1.71 -2.35
CA SER A 53 -15.96 -0.51 -3.20
C SER A 53 -15.49 0.76 -2.52
N ASP A 54 -15.62 0.82 -1.20
CA ASP A 54 -15.33 2.01 -0.40
C ASP A 54 -13.83 2.13 -0.09
N VAL A 55 -13.03 1.14 -0.50
CA VAL A 55 -11.60 1.09 -0.25
C VAL A 55 -10.88 1.03 -1.58
N GLU A 56 -10.15 2.11 -1.91
CA GLU A 56 -9.46 2.21 -3.18
C GLU A 56 -8.28 3.19 -3.13
N ASN A 57 -7.15 2.77 -3.71
CA ASN A 57 -5.97 3.62 -3.92
C ASN A 57 -5.47 4.34 -2.66
N GLY A 58 -5.56 3.67 -1.51
CA GLY A 58 -5.13 4.20 -0.22
C GLY A 58 -6.16 5.03 0.51
N VAL A 59 -7.36 5.22 -0.05
CA VAL A 59 -8.45 5.98 0.55
C VAL A 59 -9.53 5.02 1.02
N MET A 60 -9.94 5.19 2.28
CA MET A 60 -11.14 4.59 2.84
C MET A 60 -12.26 5.63 2.79
N GLY A 61 -13.37 5.31 2.13
CA GLY A 61 -14.57 6.10 2.10
C GLY A 61 -15.30 6.11 3.45
N SER A 62 -16.38 6.87 3.53
CA SER A 62 -17.19 7.01 4.75
C SER A 62 -17.96 5.74 5.13
N GLY A 63 -18.15 4.82 4.18
CA GLY A 63 -19.08 3.70 4.30
C GLY A 63 -20.55 4.14 4.22
N THR A 64 -21.44 3.17 4.41
CA THR A 64 -22.89 3.34 4.36
C THR A 64 -23.49 2.92 5.70
N LEU A 65 -24.41 3.72 6.25
CA LEU A 65 -25.16 3.33 7.44
C LEU A 65 -26.22 2.28 7.06
N THR A 66 -26.07 1.06 7.58
CA THR A 66 -26.85 -0.11 7.16
C THR A 66 -27.44 -0.84 8.36
N SER A 67 -28.64 -1.41 8.18
CA SER A 67 -29.31 -2.22 9.20
C SER A 67 -28.52 -3.50 9.48
N VAL A 68 -28.39 -3.87 10.76
CA VAL A 68 -27.65 -5.07 11.18
C VAL A 68 -28.16 -6.35 10.51
N ASP A 69 -29.46 -6.46 10.24
CA ASP A 69 -30.03 -7.63 9.58
C ASP A 69 -29.51 -7.84 8.16
N GLU A 70 -29.12 -6.76 7.47
CA GLU A 70 -28.55 -6.81 6.12
C GLU A 70 -27.04 -7.11 6.13
N LEU A 71 -26.38 -6.93 7.27
CA LEU A 71 -24.92 -7.09 7.41
C LEU A 71 -24.50 -8.54 7.72
N LYS A 72 -25.42 -9.32 8.28
CA LYS A 72 -25.17 -10.69 8.74
C LYS A 72 -24.59 -11.56 7.63
N GLY A 73 -23.38 -12.07 7.87
CA GLY A 73 -22.69 -13.01 6.98
C GLY A 73 -21.66 -12.37 6.04
N GLN A 74 -21.94 -11.17 5.51
CA GLN A 74 -21.04 -10.48 4.57
C GLN A 74 -20.10 -9.47 5.25
N PHE A 75 -20.48 -8.98 6.42
CA PHE A 75 -19.71 -8.06 7.23
C PHE A 75 -19.54 -8.66 8.60
N LYS A 76 -18.30 -8.71 9.10
CA LYS A 76 -18.02 -9.35 10.38
C LYS A 76 -16.92 -8.66 11.15
N LYS A 77 -15.88 -8.18 10.48
CA LYS A 77 -14.63 -7.79 11.14
C LYS A 77 -14.72 -6.38 11.70
N THR A 78 -14.24 -6.20 12.93
CA THR A 78 -14.01 -4.88 13.54
C THR A 78 -12.73 -4.25 13.00
N ILE A 79 -12.64 -2.92 13.02
CA ILE A 79 -11.43 -2.17 12.67
C ILE A 79 -11.06 -1.20 13.79
N VAL A 80 -9.80 -0.80 13.83
CA VAL A 80 -9.33 0.34 14.63
C VAL A 80 -8.49 1.25 13.74
N LYS A 81 -8.25 2.48 14.21
CA LYS A 81 -7.33 3.40 13.55
C LYS A 81 -5.99 2.72 13.24
N ASP A 82 -5.43 3.06 12.09
CA ASP A 82 -4.15 2.55 11.58
C ASP A 82 -4.14 1.08 11.14
N ASP A 83 -5.26 0.35 11.25
CA ASP A 83 -5.40 -0.93 10.53
C ASP A 83 -5.26 -0.71 9.02
N ILE A 84 -4.66 -1.68 8.34
CA ILE A 84 -4.62 -1.71 6.87
C ILE A 84 -5.75 -2.61 6.38
N LEU A 85 -6.67 -2.04 5.62
CA LEU A 85 -7.68 -2.78 4.85
C LEU A 85 -7.06 -3.21 3.53
N PHE A 86 -7.14 -4.50 3.21
CA PHE A 86 -6.59 -5.05 1.98
C PHE A 86 -7.54 -6.06 1.36
N SER A 87 -7.99 -5.82 0.13
CA SER A 87 -8.89 -6.74 -0.58
C SER A 87 -8.25 -8.08 -0.87
N GLU A 88 -8.95 -9.14 -0.50
CA GLU A 88 -8.58 -10.51 -0.85
C GLU A 88 -8.75 -10.75 -2.35
N ILE A 89 -9.66 -10.02 -3.01
CA ILE A 89 -10.04 -10.25 -4.41
C ILE A 89 -9.28 -9.30 -5.33
N ARG A 90 -8.72 -9.87 -6.42
CA ARG A 90 -8.02 -9.15 -7.51
C ARG A 90 -7.09 -8.04 -6.98
N PRO A 91 -5.96 -8.38 -6.35
CA PRO A 91 -5.02 -7.40 -5.78
C PRO A 91 -4.62 -6.26 -6.73
N ALA A 92 -4.58 -6.53 -8.04
CA ALA A 92 -4.29 -5.51 -9.07
C ALA A 92 -5.32 -4.36 -9.12
N ASN A 93 -6.52 -4.53 -8.57
CA ASN A 93 -7.54 -3.48 -8.49
C ASN A 93 -7.24 -2.41 -7.42
N ARG A 94 -6.16 -2.57 -6.65
CA ARG A 94 -5.68 -1.57 -5.69
C ARG A 94 -6.70 -1.19 -4.62
N ARG A 95 -7.51 -2.17 -4.21
CA ARG A 95 -8.50 -2.04 -3.13
C ARG A 95 -7.82 -2.26 -1.78
N PHE A 96 -7.06 -1.24 -1.38
CA PHE A 96 -6.43 -1.16 -0.07
C PHE A 96 -6.48 0.26 0.46
N ALA A 97 -6.49 0.41 1.78
CA ALA A 97 -6.37 1.70 2.45
C ALA A 97 -5.95 1.50 3.91
N LYS A 98 -5.44 2.56 4.53
CA LYS A 98 -5.35 2.65 5.98
C LYS A 98 -6.66 3.21 6.55
N VAL A 99 -7.04 2.71 7.73
CA VAL A 99 -8.13 3.30 8.52
C VAL A 99 -7.64 4.60 9.15
N THR A 100 -8.27 5.71 8.78
CA THR A 100 -7.90 7.06 9.25
C THR A 100 -8.82 7.60 10.35
N THR A 101 -10.01 7.02 10.50
CA THR A 101 -11.00 7.43 11.51
C THR A 101 -10.59 6.95 12.91
N GLU A 102 -10.71 7.83 13.91
CA GLU A 102 -10.43 7.52 15.33
C GLU A 102 -11.54 6.68 15.97
N ASP A 103 -12.81 7.07 15.77
CA ASP A 103 -13.96 6.36 16.32
C ASP A 103 -14.44 5.26 15.35
N THR A 104 -14.02 4.04 15.61
CA THR A 104 -14.31 2.88 14.77
C THR A 104 -15.35 1.94 15.36
N LYS A 105 -15.96 2.27 16.50
CA LYS A 105 -16.87 1.36 17.23
C LYS A 105 -18.10 0.99 16.42
N ASP A 106 -18.54 1.87 15.54
CA ASP A 106 -19.74 1.67 14.73
C ASP A 106 -19.40 1.15 13.33
N TYR A 107 -18.13 0.85 13.05
CA TYR A 107 -17.68 0.38 11.75
C TYR A 107 -17.57 -1.14 11.69
N VAL A 108 -18.07 -1.70 10.60
CA VAL A 108 -17.88 -3.11 10.26
C VAL A 108 -17.45 -3.24 8.80
N VAL A 109 -16.46 -4.10 8.55
CA VAL A 109 -15.94 -4.27 7.19
C VAL A 109 -16.37 -5.59 6.56
N SER A 110 -16.44 -5.57 5.23
CA SER A 110 -16.73 -6.76 4.43
C SER A 110 -15.73 -7.89 4.71
N THR A 111 -16.21 -9.14 4.72
CA THR A 111 -15.37 -10.33 4.89
C THR A 111 -14.31 -10.48 3.80
N LYS A 112 -14.53 -9.85 2.63
CA LYS A 112 -13.61 -9.80 1.49
C LYS A 112 -12.41 -8.86 1.69
N LEU A 113 -12.39 -8.09 2.78
CA LEU A 113 -11.25 -7.28 3.20
C LEU A 113 -10.51 -8.01 4.32
N MET A 114 -9.20 -8.17 4.17
CA MET A 114 -8.30 -8.47 5.29
C MET A 114 -8.14 -7.21 6.13
N VAL A 115 -8.17 -7.37 7.45
CA VAL A 115 -7.83 -6.31 8.40
C VAL A 115 -6.46 -6.65 8.97
N LEU A 116 -5.43 -5.93 8.54
CA LEU A 116 -4.05 -6.18 8.95
C LEU A 116 -3.69 -5.19 10.06
N ARG A 117 -3.51 -5.71 11.28
CA ARG A 117 -3.16 -4.93 12.46
C ARG A 117 -1.69 -5.10 12.79
N LYS A 118 -0.95 -4.00 12.84
CA LYS A 118 0.45 -3.98 13.26
C LYS A 118 0.58 -4.43 14.71
N TYR A 119 1.62 -5.21 14.98
CA TYR A 119 2.01 -5.57 16.35
C TYR A 119 3.54 -5.53 16.56
N ASN A 120 4.32 -5.46 15.48
CA ASN A 120 5.77 -5.32 15.57
C ASN A 120 6.16 -3.84 15.64
N GLU A 121 6.74 -3.42 16.75
CA GLU A 121 7.13 -2.02 16.99
C GLU A 121 8.42 -1.59 16.28
N ASP A 122 9.24 -2.54 15.81
CA ASP A 122 10.47 -2.26 15.06
C ASP A 122 10.21 -1.92 13.59
N VAL A 123 8.94 -1.96 13.16
CA VAL A 123 8.53 -1.69 11.78
C VAL A 123 7.63 -0.45 11.74
N ASP A 124 8.05 0.56 10.99
CA ASP A 124 7.24 1.73 10.69
C ASP A 124 6.04 1.32 9.83
N LEU A 125 4.83 1.66 10.28
CA LEU A 125 3.59 1.25 9.61
C LEU A 125 3.49 1.83 8.19
N GLU A 126 3.87 3.10 8.00
CA GLU A 126 3.82 3.76 6.69
C GLU A 126 4.80 3.10 5.72
N TYR A 127 6.01 2.79 6.19
CA TYR A 127 6.99 2.04 5.41
C TYR A 127 6.44 0.68 4.97
N PHE A 128 5.91 -0.10 5.91
CA PHE A 128 5.32 -1.40 5.61
C PHE A 128 4.12 -1.30 4.65
N TYR A 129 3.26 -0.30 4.85
CA TYR A 129 2.16 -0.01 3.94
C TYR A 129 2.65 0.20 2.50
N TYR A 130 3.69 1.02 2.30
CA TYR A 130 4.29 1.21 0.97
C TYR A 130 4.93 -0.06 0.40
N CYS A 131 5.55 -0.90 1.23
CA CYS A 131 6.01 -2.22 0.82
C CYS A 131 4.85 -3.12 0.38
N LEU A 132 3.72 -3.10 1.08
CA LEU A 132 2.56 -3.93 0.79
C LEU A 132 1.80 -3.47 -0.47
N THR A 133 1.80 -2.17 -0.77
CA THR A 133 0.94 -1.59 -1.83
C THR A 133 1.68 -1.19 -3.10
N ASN A 134 2.96 -1.57 -3.25
CA ASN A 134 3.74 -1.27 -4.45
C ASN A 134 3.31 -2.15 -5.63
N GLN A 135 3.35 -1.59 -6.85
CA GLN A 135 2.85 -2.27 -8.05
C GLN A 135 3.52 -3.63 -8.32
N PRO A 136 4.87 -3.77 -8.30
CA PRO A 136 5.50 -5.08 -8.46
C PRO A 136 4.98 -6.17 -7.52
N PHE A 137 4.73 -5.83 -6.25
CA PHE A 137 4.20 -6.78 -5.29
C PHE A 137 2.73 -7.12 -5.57
N LEU A 138 1.90 -6.12 -5.92
CA LEU A 138 0.51 -6.36 -6.33
C LEU A 138 0.43 -7.28 -7.56
N ASP A 139 1.34 -7.14 -8.52
CA ASP A 139 1.39 -8.00 -9.71
C ASP A 139 1.76 -9.44 -9.34
N ILE A 140 2.65 -9.64 -8.36
CA ILE A 140 2.98 -10.96 -7.82
C ILE A 140 1.72 -11.59 -7.19
N LEU A 141 1.02 -10.84 -6.34
CA LEU A 141 -0.20 -11.31 -5.69
C LEU A 141 -1.31 -11.61 -6.69
N GLN A 142 -1.46 -10.80 -7.74
CA GLN A 142 -2.44 -11.01 -8.81
C GLN A 142 -2.19 -12.34 -9.54
N ARG A 143 -0.95 -12.61 -9.96
CA ARG A 143 -0.59 -13.88 -10.61
C ARG A 143 -0.87 -15.08 -9.70
N ARG A 144 -0.58 -14.95 -8.42
CA ARG A 144 -0.85 -16.00 -7.42
C ARG A 144 -2.33 -16.26 -7.22
N ALA A 145 -3.15 -15.21 -7.27
CA ALA A 145 -4.59 -15.31 -7.18
C ALA A 145 -5.19 -16.02 -8.40
N GLU A 146 -4.68 -15.76 -9.60
CA GLU A 146 -5.16 -16.34 -10.86
C GLU A 146 -4.77 -17.82 -11.03
N ASN A 147 -3.66 -18.25 -10.44
CA ASN A 147 -3.22 -19.64 -10.51
C ASN A 147 -4.06 -20.61 -9.65
N ARG A 148 -5.07 -20.14 -8.91
CA ARG A 148 -6.01 -21.00 -8.17
C ARG A 148 -7.12 -21.50 -9.10
N ILE A 149 -7.00 -22.75 -9.54
CA ILE A 149 -7.94 -23.44 -10.43
C ILE A 149 -9.38 -23.40 -9.84
N GLY A 150 -10.35 -22.96 -10.65
CA GLY A 150 -11.78 -23.08 -10.33
C GLY A 150 -12.36 -22.06 -9.35
N SER A 151 -11.60 -21.03 -8.95
CA SER A 151 -12.07 -19.98 -8.03
C SER A 151 -11.88 -18.58 -8.61
N PHE A 152 -12.67 -17.60 -8.16
CA PHE A 152 -12.40 -16.18 -8.44
C PHE A 152 -11.00 -15.79 -7.94
N PRO A 153 -10.24 -14.92 -8.64
CA PRO A 153 -8.90 -14.55 -8.22
C PRO A 153 -8.90 -13.94 -6.82
N GLN A 154 -8.45 -14.73 -5.84
CA GLN A 154 -8.42 -14.37 -4.43
C GLN A 154 -7.11 -14.80 -3.78
N ILE A 155 -6.60 -13.97 -2.87
CA ILE A 155 -5.52 -14.28 -1.95
C ILE A 155 -6.07 -14.47 -0.54
N THR A 156 -5.37 -15.25 0.28
CA THR A 156 -5.68 -15.47 1.70
C THR A 156 -4.59 -14.86 2.57
N PHE A 157 -4.88 -14.61 3.84
CA PHE A 157 -3.85 -14.13 4.77
C PHE A 157 -2.70 -15.14 4.86
N ASP A 158 -2.97 -16.45 4.87
CA ASP A 158 -1.94 -17.49 4.92
C ASP A 158 -0.98 -17.45 3.73
N LEU A 159 -1.49 -17.11 2.54
CA LEU A 159 -0.63 -16.88 1.37
C LEU A 159 0.19 -15.60 1.52
N LEU A 160 -0.45 -14.53 2.01
CA LEU A 160 0.19 -13.23 2.18
C LEU A 160 1.28 -13.29 3.26
N SER A 161 1.03 -13.99 4.37
CA SER A 161 1.90 -14.05 5.55
C SER A 161 3.30 -14.59 5.27
N GLU A 162 3.44 -15.42 4.23
CA GLU A 162 4.70 -16.05 3.86
C GLU A 162 5.65 -15.15 3.07
N TYR A 163 5.15 -14.05 2.50
CA TYR A 163 6.01 -13.07 1.84
C TYR A 163 6.85 -12.31 2.87
N ALA A 164 8.06 -11.94 2.48
CA ALA A 164 8.98 -11.22 3.32
C ALA A 164 9.48 -9.94 2.66
N PHE A 165 9.77 -8.94 3.49
CA PHE A 165 10.33 -7.67 3.06
C PHE A 165 11.67 -7.38 3.74
N PRO A 166 12.59 -6.69 3.06
CA PRO A 166 13.75 -6.11 3.70
C PRO A 166 13.29 -4.96 4.61
N ILE A 167 13.65 -5.02 5.88
CA ILE A 167 13.31 -4.03 6.91
C ILE A 167 14.61 -3.36 7.36
N PRO A 168 14.93 -2.15 6.86
CA PRO A 168 16.09 -1.40 7.30
C PRO A 168 15.89 -0.88 8.73
N PRO A 169 16.91 -0.25 9.36
CA PRO A 169 16.73 0.38 10.67
C PRO A 169 15.56 1.39 10.69
N ILE A 170 14.85 1.48 11.82
CA ILE A 170 13.62 2.28 11.96
C ILE A 170 13.76 3.75 11.49
N SER A 171 14.93 4.36 11.72
CA SER A 171 15.22 5.73 11.25
C SER A 171 15.20 5.85 9.73
N GLU A 172 15.68 4.82 9.04
CA GLU A 172 15.71 4.77 7.57
C GLU A 172 14.31 4.44 7.02
N GLN A 173 13.56 3.55 7.68
CA GLN A 173 12.17 3.27 7.33
C GLN A 173 11.34 4.57 7.34
N LYS A 174 11.42 5.34 8.44
CA LYS A 174 10.75 6.65 8.60
C LYS A 174 11.20 7.67 7.57
N ARG A 175 12.50 7.70 7.24
CA ARG A 175 13.03 8.60 6.20
C ARG A 175 12.44 8.26 4.83
N ILE A 176 12.35 6.98 4.49
CA ILE A 176 11.77 6.51 3.23
C ILE A 176 10.28 6.83 3.19
N SER A 177 9.51 6.43 4.22
CA SER A 177 8.06 6.64 4.25
C SER A 177 7.67 8.13 4.30
N SER A 178 8.46 8.98 4.96
CA SER A 178 8.28 10.44 4.95
C SER A 178 8.44 11.05 3.54
N VAL A 179 9.44 10.60 2.77
CA VAL A 179 9.65 11.08 1.40
C VAL A 179 8.48 10.66 0.50
N ILE A 180 8.08 9.40 0.57
CA ILE A 180 6.99 8.88 -0.28
C ILE A 180 5.66 9.55 0.08
N SER A 181 5.31 9.63 1.37
CA SER A 181 4.08 10.30 1.81
C SER A 181 4.03 11.78 1.45
N THR A 182 5.16 12.47 1.44
CA THR A 182 5.24 13.86 0.95
C THR A 182 4.91 13.96 -0.53
N LEU A 183 5.39 13.00 -1.34
CA LEU A 183 5.09 12.95 -2.77
C LEU A 183 3.62 12.62 -3.01
N ASP A 184 3.06 11.64 -2.30
CA ASP A 184 1.65 11.28 -2.41
C ASP A 184 0.73 12.45 -2.04
N LYS A 185 1.04 13.18 -0.97
CA LYS A 185 0.31 14.39 -0.58
C LYS A 185 0.33 15.43 -1.71
N LYS A 186 1.49 15.65 -2.34
CA LYS A 186 1.60 16.58 -3.49
C LYS A 186 0.79 16.09 -4.69
N ILE A 187 0.78 14.80 -4.98
CA ILE A 187 -0.01 14.22 -6.07
C ILE A 187 -1.51 14.40 -5.78
N ALA A 188 -1.94 14.14 -4.55
CA ALA A 188 -3.34 14.32 -4.13
C ALA A 188 -3.79 15.78 -4.27
N ILE A 189 -2.98 16.73 -3.80
CA ILE A 189 -3.24 18.17 -3.94
C ILE A 189 -3.33 18.55 -5.43
N ASN A 190 -2.39 18.11 -6.25
CA ASN A 190 -2.41 18.40 -7.70
C ASN A 190 -3.65 17.83 -8.38
N ARG A 191 -4.10 16.63 -8.00
CA ARG A 191 -5.34 16.03 -8.52
C ARG A 191 -6.56 16.84 -8.10
N ALA A 192 -6.63 17.27 -6.84
CA ALA A 192 -7.72 18.11 -6.34
C ALA A 192 -7.76 19.46 -7.08
N ILE A 193 -6.61 20.11 -7.30
CA ILE A 193 -6.52 21.34 -8.09
C ILE A 193 -7.01 21.11 -9.53
N ASN A 194 -6.58 20.04 -10.18
CA ASN A 194 -7.00 19.72 -11.55
C ASN A 194 -8.49 19.36 -11.67
N GLN A 195 -9.11 18.85 -10.60
CA GLN A 195 -10.56 18.59 -10.55
C GLN A 195 -11.37 19.88 -10.28
N ASN A 196 -10.79 20.82 -9.53
CA ASN A 196 -11.42 22.10 -9.19
C ASN A 196 -11.19 23.19 -10.24
N LEU A 197 -10.21 23.03 -11.14
CA LEU A 197 -10.15 23.77 -12.38
C LEU A 197 -11.44 23.44 -13.14
N PRO A 198 -12.34 24.42 -13.38
CA PRO A 198 -13.47 24.18 -14.25
C PRO A 198 -12.91 23.71 -15.60
N THR A 199 -13.72 23.04 -16.39
CA THR A 199 -13.48 22.76 -17.81
C THR A 199 -13.34 24.06 -18.63
N LEU A 200 -12.46 24.97 -18.22
CA LEU A 200 -12.09 26.23 -18.85
C LEU A 200 -11.15 25.95 -20.02
N ASP A 201 -11.46 24.97 -20.86
CA ASP A 201 -10.94 24.91 -22.22
C ASP A 201 -11.64 23.81 -23.06
N ARG A 202 -12.86 24.09 -23.52
CA ARG A 202 -13.40 23.41 -24.72
C ARG A 202 -13.51 24.35 -25.91
N SER A 203 -13.08 25.59 -25.77
CA SER A 203 -13.02 26.55 -26.85
C SER A 203 -11.73 27.35 -26.73
N SER A 204 -10.78 26.99 -27.60
CA SER A 204 -9.58 27.75 -27.98
C SER A 204 -8.25 27.17 -27.48
N ILE A 205 -7.63 26.38 -28.36
CA ILE A 205 -6.17 26.32 -28.55
C ILE A 205 -5.34 25.55 -27.48
N ALA A 206 -5.92 24.81 -26.52
CA ALA A 206 -5.13 23.89 -25.66
C ALA A 206 -4.88 22.47 -26.20
N GLY A 207 -4.95 22.29 -27.53
CA GLY A 207 -4.61 21.01 -28.18
C GLY A 207 -3.10 20.69 -28.16
N GLU A 208 -2.24 21.70 -28.03
CA GLU A 208 -0.79 21.54 -28.23
C GLU A 208 -0.02 21.20 -26.93
N VAL A 209 -0.54 21.59 -25.75
CA VAL A 209 0.20 21.43 -24.47
C VAL A 209 0.07 20.01 -23.88
N ARG A 210 -0.85 19.19 -24.39
CA ARG A 210 -1.03 17.80 -23.92
C ARG A 210 0.12 16.85 -24.26
N ARG A 211 1.09 17.25 -25.09
CA ARG A 211 2.20 16.37 -25.52
C ARG A 211 3.54 16.53 -24.80
N VAL A 212 3.71 17.48 -23.87
CA VAL A 212 5.07 17.79 -23.34
C VAL A 212 5.27 17.54 -21.83
N ALA A 213 4.25 17.20 -21.05
CA ALA A 213 4.41 17.01 -19.59
C ALA A 213 4.61 15.55 -19.11
N TRP A 214 4.55 14.55 -19.99
CA TRP A 214 4.61 13.13 -19.60
C TRP A 214 5.94 12.43 -19.90
N SER A 215 7.02 13.20 -20.01
CA SER A 215 8.39 12.65 -20.11
C SER A 215 9.16 12.89 -18.81
N ILE A 216 8.78 12.21 -17.73
CA ILE A 216 9.72 11.95 -16.63
C ILE A 216 9.91 10.43 -16.46
N PRO A 217 10.67 9.77 -17.35
CA PRO A 217 11.20 8.44 -17.09
C PRO A 217 12.44 8.56 -16.18
N ARG A 218 12.26 9.02 -14.93
CA ARG A 218 13.39 9.13 -13.98
C ARG A 218 13.13 8.65 -12.56
N ILE A 219 11.93 8.19 -12.24
CA ILE A 219 11.60 7.73 -10.87
C ILE A 219 11.77 6.20 -10.71
N LEU A 220 11.82 5.42 -11.80
CA LEU A 220 12.21 4.01 -11.72
C LEU A 220 13.70 3.79 -11.36
N LEU A 221 14.57 4.77 -11.52
CA LEU A 221 16.02 4.61 -11.27
C LEU A 221 16.41 4.66 -9.79
N LEU A 222 15.61 5.31 -8.94
CA LEU A 222 15.79 5.28 -7.48
C LEU A 222 15.33 3.95 -6.88
N PHE A 223 14.25 3.37 -7.42
CA PHE A 223 13.82 2.03 -7.07
C PHE A 223 14.73 0.95 -7.67
N ALA A 224 15.14 1.00 -8.94
CA ALA A 224 16.08 0.02 -9.52
C ALA A 224 17.45 0.03 -8.82
N SER A 225 17.80 1.14 -8.17
CA SER A 225 19.01 1.27 -7.36
C SER A 225 18.89 0.68 -5.93
N PHE A 226 17.67 0.48 -5.42
CA PHE A 226 17.43 -0.20 -4.13
C PHE A 226 16.92 -1.65 -4.33
N CYS A 227 16.12 -1.90 -5.38
CA CYS A 227 15.61 -3.21 -5.82
C CYS A 227 16.60 -4.07 -6.61
N LYS A 228 17.78 -3.58 -7.02
CA LYS A 228 18.79 -4.50 -7.60
C LYS A 228 19.34 -5.52 -6.58
N ILE A 229 19.00 -5.38 -5.30
CA ILE A 229 19.22 -6.42 -4.28
C ILE A 229 18.03 -7.39 -4.22
N SER A 230 16.83 -7.00 -4.65
CA SER A 230 15.69 -7.93 -4.65
C SER A 230 15.72 -8.91 -5.81
N GLU A 231 16.28 -8.61 -6.99
CA GLU A 231 16.36 -9.61 -8.07
C GLU A 231 17.28 -10.81 -7.74
N LEU A 232 18.30 -10.62 -6.89
CA LEU A 232 19.20 -11.70 -6.45
C LEU A 232 18.73 -12.43 -5.19
N LEU A 233 17.84 -11.83 -4.38
CA LEU A 233 17.20 -12.51 -3.23
C LEU A 233 15.81 -13.09 -3.53
N PHE A 234 15.04 -12.54 -4.48
CA PHE A 234 13.72 -13.08 -4.85
C PHE A 234 13.81 -14.39 -5.66
N CYS A 235 14.92 -14.62 -6.37
CA CYS A 235 15.12 -15.83 -7.19
C CYS A 235 15.75 -17.01 -6.43
N ARG A 236 15.92 -16.95 -5.10
CA ARG A 236 16.56 -18.04 -4.33
C ARG A 236 15.75 -18.60 -3.16
N ILE A 237 14.45 -18.28 -3.09
CA ILE A 237 13.50 -18.91 -2.15
C ILE A 237 12.23 -19.39 -2.91
N PHE A 238 12.42 -19.92 -4.12
CA PHE A 238 11.53 -20.87 -4.79
C PHE A 238 12.38 -21.86 -5.57
#